data_AF-A0AAP8QDU6-F1
#
_entry.id   AF-A0AAP8QDU6-F1
#
_cell.length_a   1.000
_cell.length_b   1.000
_cell.length_c   1.000
_cell.angle_alpha   90.00
_cell.angle_beta   90.00
_cell.angle_gamma   90.00
#
_symmetry.space_group_name_H-M   'P 1'
#
loop_
_entity.id
_entity.type
_entity.pdbx_description
1 polymer ?
#
loop_
_entity_poly.entity_id
_entity_poly.type
_entity_poly.pdbx_seq_one_letter_code
_entity_poly.pdbx_strand_id
1 'polypeptide(L)'
;MINIIIVLSGITVLMIFIRVWLAKKRVVQETGMIRTLQKQLGTNYRTIISVDYASPKFKSIDQLLANGGNKEIIIFFSAPDWLINIKGKAWKNHFVVNSRSYSWFTPLLRSNPVLVQRYDRIFYFSDSYEYLRFVMTEKEELIG
;
A
#
# COMPACT_ATOMS: atom_id res chain seq x y z
N MET A 1 -40.01 -30.63 -7.33
CA MET A 1 -38.61 -30.66 -6.86
C MET A 1 -37.61 -30.17 -7.91
N ILE A 2 -37.64 -30.66 -9.16
CA ILE A 2 -36.70 -30.25 -10.23
C ILE A 2 -36.68 -28.73 -10.49
N ASN A 3 -37.84 -28.07 -10.57
CA ASN A 3 -37.90 -26.61 -10.81
C ASN A 3 -37.26 -25.78 -9.68
N ILE A 4 -37.29 -26.26 -8.43
CA ILE A 4 -36.70 -25.57 -7.28
C ILE A 4 -35.16 -25.62 -7.34
N ILE A 5 -34.61 -26.76 -7.77
CA ILE A 5 -33.16 -26.96 -7.92
C ILE A 5 -32.61 -26.05 -9.03
N ILE A 6 -33.34 -25.88 -10.14
CA ILE A 6 -32.95 -25.00 -11.25
C ILE A 6 -32.96 -23.52 -10.83
N VAL A 7 -33.95 -23.10 -10.04
CA VAL A 7 -34.01 -21.72 -9.53
C VAL A 7 -32.86 -21.44 -8.55
N LEU A 8 -32.57 -22.38 -7.64
CA LEU A 8 -31.46 -22.25 -6.69
C LEU A 8 -30.09 -22.20 -7.39
N SER A 9 -29.88 -23.02 -8.43
CA SER A 9 -28.62 -22.98 -9.20
C SER A 9 -28.47 -21.68 -10.00
N GLY A 10 -29.56 -21.13 -10.54
CA GLY A 10 -29.53 -19.82 -11.20
C GLY A 10 -29.12 -18.69 -10.24
N ILE A 11 -29.63 -18.69 -9.01
CA ILE A 11 -29.30 -17.68 -8.01
C ILE A 11 -27.83 -17.77 -7.58
N THR A 12 -27.29 -18.97 -7.38
CA THR A 12 -25.88 -19.13 -6.97
C THR A 12 -24.93 -18.67 -8.07
N VAL A 13 -25.20 -19.00 -9.33
CA VAL A 13 -24.41 -18.53 -10.48
C VAL A 13 -24.47 -17.00 -10.58
N LEU A 14 -25.65 -16.40 -10.39
CA LEU A 14 -25.81 -14.95 -10.40
C LEU A 14 -25.01 -14.28 -9.27
N MET A 15 -25.03 -14.83 -8.05
CA MET A 15 -24.23 -14.31 -6.94
C MET A 15 -22.72 -14.36 -7.25
N ILE A 16 -22.24 -15.47 -7.82
CA ILE A 16 -20.83 -15.62 -8.21
C ILE A 16 -20.46 -14.56 -9.25
N PHE A 17 -21.30 -14.39 -10.28
CA PHE A 17 -21.06 -13.40 -11.33
C PHE A 17 -20.96 -11.97 -10.77
N ILE A 18 -21.89 -11.60 -9.87
CA ILE A 18 -21.87 -10.29 -9.20
C ILE A 18 -20.57 -10.13 -8.39
N ARG A 19 -20.15 -11.16 -7.64
CA ARG A 19 -18.91 -11.11 -6.85
C ARG A 19 -17.67 -10.90 -7.74
N VAL A 20 -17.57 -11.64 -8.84
CA VAL A 20 -16.46 -11.50 -9.80
C VAL A 20 -16.44 -10.10 -10.42
N TRP A 21 -17.62 -9.59 -10.80
CA TRP A 21 -17.73 -8.25 -11.38
C TRP A 21 -17.34 -7.15 -10.39
N LEU A 22 -17.81 -7.24 -9.15
CA LEU A 22 -17.44 -6.31 -8.08
C LEU A 22 -15.93 -6.36 -7.77
N ALA A 23 -15.33 -7.56 -7.74
CA ALA A 23 -13.90 -7.73 -7.53
C ALA A 23 -13.09 -7.08 -8.67
N LYS A 24 -13.48 -7.29 -9.93
CA LYS A 24 -12.83 -6.67 -11.09
C LYS A 24 -12.94 -5.15 -11.04
N LYS A 25 -14.12 -4.62 -10.71
CA LYS A 25 -14.35 -3.17 -10.60
C LYS A 25 -13.45 -2.56 -9.52
N ARG A 26 -13.30 -3.22 -8.37
CA ARG A 26 -12.42 -2.78 -7.29
C ARG A 26 -10.96 -2.70 -7.75
N VAL A 27 -10.44 -3.74 -8.39
CA VAL A 27 -9.04 -3.76 -8.88
C VAL A 27 -8.77 -2.61 -9.86
N VAL A 28 -9.68 -2.38 -10.82
CA VAL A 28 -9.52 -1.27 -11.79
C VAL A 28 -9.51 0.10 -11.09
N GLN A 29 -10.39 0.28 -10.10
CA GLN A 29 -10.47 1.53 -9.34
C GLN A 29 -9.20 1.77 -8.51
N GLU A 30 -8.69 0.76 -7.82
CA GLU A 30 -7.48 0.87 -6.98
C GLU A 30 -6.23 1.15 -7.84
N THR A 31 -6.06 0.46 -8.96
CA THR A 31 -4.97 0.75 -9.91
C THR A 31 -5.07 2.16 -10.47
N GLY A 32 -6.29 2.64 -10.75
CA GLY A 32 -6.54 4.02 -11.17
C GLY A 32 -6.13 5.04 -10.10
N MET A 33 -6.45 4.78 -8.83
CA MET A 33 -6.05 5.64 -7.71
C MET A 33 -4.52 5.73 -7.55
N ILE A 34 -3.82 4.59 -7.62
CA ILE A 34 -2.35 4.55 -7.55
C ILE A 34 -1.74 5.32 -8.72
N ARG A 35 -2.24 5.15 -9.94
CA ARG A 35 -1.75 5.86 -11.12
C ARG A 35 -1.99 7.37 -11.02
N THR A 36 -3.15 7.79 -10.51
CA THR A 36 -3.44 9.20 -10.24
C THR A 36 -2.49 9.78 -9.21
N LEU A 37 -2.23 9.05 -8.11
CA LEU A 37 -1.29 9.44 -7.08
C LEU A 37 0.13 9.62 -7.66
N GLN A 38 0.63 8.61 -8.37
CA GLN A 38 1.93 8.64 -9.04
C GLN A 38 2.06 9.85 -9.99
N LYS A 39 1.02 10.13 -10.78
CA LYS A 39 0.98 11.29 -11.68
C LYS A 39 1.01 12.62 -10.91
N GLN A 40 0.26 12.75 -9.81
CA GLN A 40 0.25 13.96 -8.98
C GLN A 40 1.59 14.19 -8.27
N LEU A 41 2.25 13.10 -7.86
CA LEU A 41 3.54 13.14 -7.19
C LEU A 41 4.72 13.22 -8.17
N GLY A 42 4.48 13.12 -9.48
CA GLY A 42 5.54 13.12 -10.49
C GLY A 42 6.51 11.95 -10.37
N THR A 43 6.04 10.80 -9.87
CA THR A 43 6.90 9.65 -9.55
C THR A 43 6.33 8.33 -10.04
N ASN A 44 7.22 7.35 -10.26
CA ASN A 44 6.90 5.98 -10.66
C ASN A 44 7.25 4.96 -9.56
N TYR A 45 7.26 5.38 -8.30
CA TYR A 45 7.59 4.49 -7.18
C TYR A 45 6.65 3.29 -7.10
N ARG A 46 7.26 2.12 -6.92
CA ARG A 46 6.58 0.82 -6.91
C ARG A 46 6.10 0.41 -5.53
N THR A 47 6.59 1.04 -4.47
CA THR A 47 6.23 0.72 -3.09
C THR A 47 5.64 1.94 -2.42
N ILE A 48 4.48 1.78 -1.81
CA ILE A 48 3.80 2.78 -1.00
C ILE A 48 3.60 2.18 0.38
N ILE A 49 4.00 2.89 1.42
CA ILE A 49 3.79 2.48 2.80
C ILE A 49 3.05 3.56 3.57
N SER A 50 2.25 3.16 4.55
CA SER A 50 1.69 4.01 5.58
C SER A 50 2.49 3.86 6.86
N VAL A 51 2.85 5.00 7.43
CA VAL A 51 3.58 5.09 8.70
C VAL A 51 2.82 6.05 9.59
N ASP A 52 2.54 5.63 10.81
CA ASP A 52 1.92 6.48 11.84
C ASP A 52 2.93 6.70 12.97
N TYR A 53 3.19 7.95 13.33
CA TYR A 53 4.09 8.30 14.42
C TYR A 53 3.58 7.80 15.78
N ALA A 54 2.26 7.65 15.93
CA ALA A 54 1.64 7.14 17.15
C ALA A 54 1.77 5.61 17.29
N SER A 55 2.22 4.92 16.24
CA SER A 55 2.42 3.47 16.28
C SER A 55 3.60 3.08 17.19
N PRO A 56 3.47 2.03 18.02
CA PRO A 56 4.58 1.53 18.84
C PRO A 56 5.77 1.04 17.99
N LYS A 57 5.52 0.68 16.72
CA LYS A 57 6.55 0.24 15.76
C LYS A 57 7.27 1.41 15.08
N PHE A 58 6.86 2.66 15.32
CA PHE A 58 7.40 3.84 14.64
C PHE A 58 8.91 3.95 14.81
N LYS A 59 9.44 3.76 16.03
CA LYS A 59 10.89 3.87 16.29
C LYS A 59 11.70 2.89 15.44
N SER A 60 11.23 1.65 15.31
CA SER A 60 11.90 0.62 14.51
C SER A 60 11.78 0.90 13.02
N ILE A 61 10.61 1.36 12.55
CA ILE A 61 10.41 1.80 11.15
C ILE A 61 11.32 2.99 10.84
N ASP A 62 11.41 3.97 11.72
CA ASP A 62 12.24 5.16 11.56
C ASP A 62 13.72 4.80 11.41
N GLN A 63 14.22 3.86 12.22
CA GLN A 63 15.58 3.34 12.09
C GLN A 63 15.79 2.62 10.74
N LEU A 64 14.83 1.79 10.32
CA LEU A 64 14.91 1.08 9.03
C LEU A 64 14.87 2.04 7.84
N LEU A 65 14.12 3.13 7.91
CA LEU A 65 14.02 4.14 6.85
C LEU A 65 15.22 5.10 6.85
N ALA A 66 15.75 5.43 8.02
CA ALA A 66 16.95 6.27 8.13
C ALA A 66 18.21 5.51 7.66
N ASN A 67 18.27 4.21 7.91
CA ASN A 67 19.39 3.34 7.51
C ASN A 67 19.15 2.62 6.17
N GLY A 68 17.93 2.68 5.65
CA GLY A 68 17.48 1.92 4.48
C GLY A 68 18.18 2.36 3.19
N GLY A 69 18.61 1.38 2.39
CA GLY A 69 19.34 1.60 1.14
C GLY A 69 18.54 2.29 0.03
N ASN A 70 19.12 2.35 -1.18
CA ASN A 70 18.64 3.07 -2.39
C ASN A 70 17.27 2.64 -2.96
N LYS A 71 16.36 2.05 -2.17
CA LYS A 71 15.00 1.75 -2.59
C LYS A 71 14.13 2.98 -2.38
N GLU A 72 13.61 3.49 -3.48
CA GLU A 72 12.73 4.64 -3.42
C GLU A 72 11.28 4.21 -3.12
N ILE A 73 10.72 4.75 -2.03
CA ILE A 73 9.43 4.35 -1.46
C ILE A 73 8.59 5.62 -1.24
N ILE A 74 7.28 5.56 -1.51
CA ILE A 74 6.34 6.61 -1.08
C ILE A 74 5.90 6.33 0.35
N ILE A 75 6.08 7.30 1.24
CA ILE A 75 5.76 7.16 2.65
C ILE A 75 4.60 8.11 2.97
N PHE A 76 3.41 7.54 3.20
CA PHE A 76 2.27 8.25 3.77
C PHE A 76 2.46 8.37 5.27
N PHE A 77 2.98 9.52 5.68
CA PHE A 77 3.27 9.75 7.08
C PHE A 77 2.09 10.45 7.76
N SER A 78 1.52 9.81 8.76
CA SER A 78 0.58 10.41 9.70
C SER A 78 1.40 10.95 10.87
N ALA A 79 1.58 12.27 10.90
CA ALA A 79 2.34 12.98 11.92
C ALA A 79 2.00 14.49 11.90
N PRO A 80 2.37 15.25 12.93
CA PRO A 80 2.41 16.71 12.87
C PRO A 80 3.38 17.22 11.81
N ASP A 81 3.10 18.37 11.20
CA ASP A 81 3.86 18.91 10.06
C ASP A 81 5.36 19.13 10.36
N TRP A 82 5.69 19.55 11.58
CA TRP A 82 7.08 19.73 12.00
C TRP A 82 7.87 18.41 11.93
N LEU A 83 7.24 17.28 12.29
CA LEU A 83 7.89 15.98 12.27
C LEU A 83 8.01 15.46 10.83
N ILE A 84 7.01 15.70 9.99
CA ILE A 84 7.06 15.38 8.56
C ILE A 84 8.24 16.09 7.89
N ASN A 85 8.44 17.37 8.18
CA ASN A 85 9.55 18.14 7.63
C ASN A 85 10.92 17.62 8.08
N ILE A 86 11.06 17.23 9.35
CA ILE A 86 12.30 16.64 9.88
C ILE A 86 12.56 15.29 9.21
N LYS A 87 11.54 14.41 9.17
CA LYS A 87 11.69 13.06 8.61
C LYS A 87 11.84 13.04 7.10
N GLY A 88 11.22 13.97 6.37
CA GLY A 88 11.49 14.17 4.95
C GLY A 88 12.96 14.47 4.65
N LYS A 89 13.66 15.17 5.56
CA LYS A 89 15.11 15.41 5.44
C LYS A 89 15.97 14.22 5.89
N ALA A 90 15.48 13.40 6.82
CA ALA A 90 16.19 12.22 7.29
C ALA A 90 16.08 11.05 6.30
N TRP A 91 14.90 10.86 5.71
CA TRP A 91 14.57 9.77 4.78
C TRP A 91 14.78 10.19 3.32
N LYS A 92 15.96 10.75 2.99
CA LYS A 92 16.23 11.42 1.69
C LYS A 92 16.03 10.54 0.46
N ASN A 93 16.18 9.22 0.61
CA ASN A 93 16.00 8.24 -0.47
C ASN A 93 14.52 7.89 -0.71
N HIS A 94 13.61 8.49 0.05
CA HIS A 94 12.19 8.18 0.05
C HIS A 94 11.36 9.45 -0.15
N PHE A 95 10.16 9.27 -0.67
CA PHE A 95 9.24 10.36 -0.93
C PHE A 95 8.18 10.43 0.15
N VAL A 96 8.35 11.38 1.07
CA VAL A 96 7.48 11.53 2.22
C VAL A 96 6.32 12.46 1.88
N VAL A 97 5.09 11.97 2.07
CA VAL A 97 3.88 12.76 1.90
C VAL A 97 3.11 12.84 3.20
N ASN A 98 2.53 14.01 3.47
CA ASN A 98 1.56 14.15 4.54
C ASN A 98 0.30 13.36 4.16
N SER A 99 -0.02 12.34 4.96
CA SER A 99 -1.21 11.51 4.76
C SER A 99 -2.51 12.32 4.70
N ARG A 100 -2.60 13.45 5.41
CA ARG A 100 -3.79 14.32 5.43
C ARG A 100 -4.03 14.99 4.08
N SER A 101 -2.97 15.36 3.36
CA SER A 101 -3.05 15.99 2.03
C SER A 101 -3.60 15.03 0.96
N TYR A 102 -3.56 13.73 1.23
CA TYR A 102 -4.02 12.66 0.34
C TYR A 102 -5.10 11.81 1.03
N SER A 103 -5.99 12.46 1.77
CA SER A 103 -7.07 11.80 2.51
C SER A 103 -7.95 10.89 1.63
N TRP A 104 -8.10 11.21 0.34
CA TRP A 104 -8.79 10.38 -0.64
C TRP A 104 -8.13 9.02 -0.93
N PHE A 105 -6.81 8.90 -0.69
CA PHE A 105 -6.03 7.68 -0.88
C PHE A 105 -5.85 6.87 0.42
N THR A 106 -5.86 7.55 1.58
CA THR A 106 -5.66 6.90 2.89
C THR A 106 -6.59 5.71 3.20
N PRO A 107 -7.86 5.63 2.71
CA PRO A 107 -8.70 4.45 2.93
C PRO A 107 -8.10 3.17 2.35
N LEU A 108 -7.35 3.26 1.25
CA LEU A 108 -6.68 2.11 0.63
C LEU A 108 -5.57 1.56 1.54
N LEU A 109 -4.92 2.45 2.29
CA LEU A 109 -3.81 2.12 3.19
C LEU A 109 -4.26 1.70 4.60
N ARG A 110 -5.52 1.96 4.97
CA ARG A 110 -6.02 1.67 6.33
C ARG A 110 -6.03 0.16 6.64
N SER A 111 -6.43 -0.66 5.68
CA SER A 111 -6.45 -2.13 5.85
C SER A 111 -5.17 -2.79 5.34
N ASN A 112 -4.42 -2.09 4.50
CA ASN A 112 -3.23 -2.59 3.83
C ASN A 112 -2.15 -1.51 3.90
N PRO A 113 -1.42 -1.40 5.02
CA PRO A 113 -0.47 -0.33 5.24
C PRO A 113 0.72 -0.38 4.27
N VAL A 114 0.87 -1.45 3.48
CA VAL A 114 1.86 -1.52 2.40
C VAL A 114 1.19 -1.94 1.09
N LEU A 115 1.51 -1.20 0.03
CA LEU A 115 1.15 -1.52 -1.36
C LEU A 115 2.42 -1.64 -2.19
N VAL A 116 2.55 -2.75 -2.92
CA VAL A 116 3.67 -2.98 -3.82
C VAL A 116 3.14 -3.27 -5.21
N GLN A 117 3.44 -2.40 -6.15
CA GLN A 117 3.14 -2.58 -7.57
C GLN A 117 4.29 -3.32 -8.24
N ARG A 118 4.03 -4.52 -8.74
CA ARG A 118 4.97 -5.29 -9.55
C ARG A 118 4.26 -5.75 -10.82
N TYR A 119 4.72 -5.24 -11.96
CA TYR A 119 4.01 -5.35 -13.25
C TYR A 119 2.58 -4.80 -13.13
N ASP A 120 1.58 -5.54 -13.60
CA ASP A 120 0.15 -5.19 -13.53
C ASP A 120 -0.54 -5.68 -12.25
N ARG A 121 0.22 -6.10 -11.24
CA ARG A 121 -0.34 -6.60 -9.98
C ARG A 121 0.07 -5.73 -8.80
N ILE A 122 -0.89 -5.56 -7.89
CA ILE A 122 -0.70 -4.89 -6.61
C ILE A 122 -0.70 -5.97 -5.53
N PHE A 123 0.34 -5.95 -4.71
CA PHE A 123 0.49 -6.80 -3.54
C PHE A 123 0.23 -5.96 -2.30
N TYR A 124 -0.52 -6.50 -1.37
CA TYR A 124 -0.93 -5.84 -0.14
C TYR A 124 -0.25 -6.54 1.02
N PHE A 125 0.36 -5.78 1.94
CA PHE A 125 0.87 -6.33 3.19
C PHE A 125 0.22 -5.61 4.37
N SER A 126 -0.12 -6.40 5.39
CA SER A 126 -0.79 -5.96 6.60
C SER A 126 0.13 -5.24 7.60
N ASP A 127 1.44 -5.29 7.40
CA ASP A 127 2.43 -4.77 8.35
C ASP A 127 3.59 -4.05 7.64
N SER A 128 3.67 -2.73 7.83
CA SER A 128 4.75 -1.88 7.30
C SER A 128 6.12 -2.23 7.88
N TYR A 129 6.19 -2.63 9.15
CA TYR A 129 7.45 -2.94 9.79
C TYR A 129 8.04 -4.25 9.26
N GLU A 130 7.25 -5.32 9.23
CA GLU A 130 7.74 -6.62 8.74
C GLU A 130 8.14 -6.54 7.27
N TYR A 131 7.36 -5.84 6.43
CA TYR A 131 7.73 -5.62 5.04
C TYR A 131 9.04 -4.83 4.92
N LEU A 132 9.20 -3.73 5.66
CA LEU A 132 10.44 -2.95 5.63
C LEU A 132 11.63 -3.76 6.14
N ARG A 133 11.47 -4.54 7.21
CA ARG A 133 12.52 -5.43 7.72
C ARG A 133 12.95 -6.44 6.65
N PHE A 134 12.01 -7.14 6.03
CA PHE A 134 12.29 -8.08 4.93
C PHE A 134 13.03 -7.38 3.77
N VAL A 135 12.49 -6.26 3.29
CA VAL A 135 13.01 -5.58 2.10
C VAL A 135 14.34 -4.86 2.33
N MET A 136 14.59 -4.37 3.55
CA MET A 136 15.79 -3.60 3.89
C MET A 136 16.90 -4.47 4.47
N THR A 137 16.58 -5.59 5.12
CA THR A 137 17.58 -6.50 5.74
C THR A 137 17.95 -7.67 4.83
N GLU A 138 17.00 -8.28 4.12
CA GLU A 138 17.24 -9.55 3.39
C GLU A 138 17.93 -9.37 2.03
N LYS A 139 18.35 -8.15 1.68
CA LYS A 139 19.17 -7.88 0.50
C LYS A 139 20.67 -8.10 0.72
N GLU A 140 21.12 -8.45 1.93
CA GLU A 140 22.51 -8.86 2.17
C GLU A 140 22.78 -10.33 1.82
N GLU A 141 21.77 -11.21 1.73
CA GLU A 141 22.00 -12.67 1.56
C GLU A 141 21.75 -13.23 0.13
N LEU A 142 21.18 -12.46 -0.78
CA LEU A 142 20.88 -12.93 -2.16
C LEU A 142 21.88 -12.43 -3.22
N ILE A 143 23.01 -11.88 -2.80
CA ILE A 143 24.16 -11.53 -3.66
C ILE A 143 25.47 -12.02 -3.00
N GLY A 144 25.41 -13.17 -2.33
CA GLY A 144 26.58 -13.94 -1.90
C GLY A 144 26.77 -15.16 -2.79
#